data_AF-A0A0D3IFY4-F1
#
_entry.id   AF-A0A0D3IFY4-F1
#
_cell.length_a   1.000
_cell.length_b   1.000
_cell.length_c   1.000
_cell.angle_alpha   90.00
_cell.angle_beta   90.00
_cell.angle_gamma   90.00
#
_symmetry.space_group_name_H-M   'P 1'
#
loop_
_entity.id
_entity.type
_entity.pdbx_description
1 polymer ?
#
loop_
_entity_poly.entity_id
_entity_poly.type
_entity_poly.pdbx_seq_one_letter_code
_entity_poly.pdbx_strand_id
1 'polypeptide(L)'
;MPITAPAPATPREQPLTCEVARIDILHVSKIDQIEHAFSARLFFQLILRGGQRDDDLLRGLNEPSPEFQLRPSATWLLHQFHFPNALKLEYAERKVTKMGADDLHLILRVDGTFLQHFKLHDFPYDSQILQVHLSSHCANEGIAPVRFTWSPLTVKLQRPTHFALKDVWEMSKPVRLDLETLNPSPGRTYPVLKTCVEVTRRPNYHLVNVVFPMACFVLMGCCQFAHETSNVEGRLEYMGAIVLTSTAYKMSVASSIPAIAYVTLLDRYVLACIMICILLVFEAAFVRDPFADSVALFVSIALFVALQVAFCYTAYIAVPRRAEERRRTERTPRPKPAWREKMRRVLMGARRNSSDGGRAKSVPWLFVLPTAVGLGWLGPGRKDEAHRAENIVIAASQQHGSGVLVTSCSRDCVRCPPVER
;
A
#
# COMPACT_ATOMS: atom_id res chain seq x y z
N MET A 1 -32.32 23.79 49.16
CA MET A 1 -31.20 24.31 48.36
C MET A 1 -31.48 23.95 46.91
N PRO A 2 -31.59 24.92 45.98
CA PRO A 2 -31.75 24.56 44.58
C PRO A 2 -30.43 23.93 44.10
N ILE A 3 -30.53 22.73 43.55
CA ILE A 3 -29.43 22.03 42.89
C ILE A 3 -29.06 22.88 41.69
N THR A 4 -28.01 23.68 41.81
CA THR A 4 -27.43 24.42 40.71
C THR A 4 -26.95 23.40 39.68
N ALA A 5 -27.61 23.36 38.53
CA ALA A 5 -27.13 22.61 37.39
C ALA A 5 -25.68 23.03 37.11
N PRO A 6 -24.73 22.08 36.94
CA PRO A 6 -23.35 22.44 36.65
C PRO A 6 -23.30 23.30 35.40
N ALA A 7 -22.48 24.36 35.44
CA ALA A 7 -22.30 25.28 34.33
C ALA A 7 -21.94 24.48 33.04
N PRO A 8 -22.47 24.88 31.86
CA PRO A 8 -22.18 24.16 30.63
C PRO A 8 -20.67 24.16 30.37
N ALA A 9 -20.09 22.96 30.26
CA ALA A 9 -18.67 22.80 30.03
C ALA A 9 -18.26 23.51 28.73
N THR A 10 -17.31 24.44 28.80
CA THR A 10 -16.79 25.11 27.61
C THR A 10 -15.90 24.15 26.80
N PRO A 11 -15.91 24.22 25.45
CA PRO A 11 -15.00 23.43 24.61
C PRO A 11 -13.54 23.71 24.96
N ARG A 12 -12.66 22.73 24.75
CA ARG A 12 -11.22 22.92 24.99
C ARG A 12 -10.63 23.87 23.95
N GLU A 13 -9.94 24.90 24.41
CA GLU A 13 -9.24 25.87 23.53
C GLU A 13 -7.99 25.27 22.89
N GLN A 14 -7.35 24.31 23.55
CA GLN A 14 -6.14 23.64 23.05
C GLN A 14 -6.43 22.21 22.58
N PRO A 15 -5.79 21.78 21.47
CA PRO A 15 -5.91 20.42 20.98
C PRO A 15 -5.28 19.42 21.94
N LEU A 16 -5.98 18.32 22.16
CA LEU A 16 -5.46 17.14 22.85
C LEU A 16 -4.34 16.52 22.03
N THR A 17 -3.12 16.57 22.55
CA THR A 17 -1.95 15.97 21.92
C THR A 17 -1.75 14.56 22.45
N CYS A 18 -1.98 13.57 21.59
CA CYS A 18 -1.69 12.16 21.85
C CYS A 18 -0.28 11.87 21.36
N GLU A 19 0.66 11.70 22.29
CA GLU A 19 2.02 11.31 21.96
C GLU A 19 2.15 9.80 21.88
N VAL A 20 2.68 9.28 20.78
CA VAL A 20 2.97 7.86 20.64
C VAL A 20 4.19 7.52 21.48
N ALA A 21 4.03 6.77 22.55
CA ALA A 21 5.13 6.36 23.42
C ALA A 21 5.74 5.03 23.02
N ARG A 22 4.90 4.08 22.60
CA ARG A 22 5.36 2.75 22.21
C ARG A 22 4.48 2.15 21.12
N ILE A 23 5.14 1.57 20.12
CA ILE A 23 4.50 0.76 19.08
C ILE A 23 5.22 -0.56 18.98
N ASP A 24 4.44 -1.62 19.14
CA ASP A 24 4.90 -2.99 19.08
C ASP A 24 4.12 -3.73 17.99
N ILE A 25 4.85 -4.27 17.03
CA ILE A 25 4.29 -5.26 16.10
C ILE A 25 4.61 -6.61 16.71
N LEU A 26 3.58 -7.22 17.31
CA LEU A 26 3.72 -8.43 18.10
C LEU A 26 3.94 -9.64 17.21
N HIS A 27 3.12 -9.78 16.18
CA HIS A 27 3.17 -10.88 15.24
C HIS A 27 2.49 -10.49 13.93
N VAL A 28 3.05 -10.91 12.79
CA VAL A 28 2.40 -10.83 11.48
C VAL A 28 2.16 -12.28 11.05
N SER A 29 0.88 -12.64 10.91
CA SER A 29 0.45 -14.04 10.74
C SER A 29 0.30 -14.46 9.30
N LYS A 30 -0.28 -13.61 8.45
CA LYS A 30 -0.53 -13.90 7.05
C LYS A 30 -0.24 -12.66 6.20
N ILE A 31 0.38 -12.86 5.04
CA ILE A 31 0.51 -11.84 4.00
C ILE A 31 -0.11 -12.43 2.74
N ASP A 32 -1.26 -11.88 2.34
CA ASP A 32 -1.99 -12.27 1.14
C ASP A 32 -1.74 -11.25 0.02
N GLN A 33 -0.96 -11.68 -0.97
CA GLN A 33 -0.50 -10.80 -2.05
C GLN A 33 -1.57 -10.58 -3.11
N ILE A 34 -2.55 -11.50 -3.22
CA ILE A 34 -3.63 -11.44 -4.20
C ILE A 34 -4.76 -10.56 -3.65
N GLU A 35 -5.13 -10.80 -2.38
CA GLU A 35 -6.15 -9.98 -1.71
C GLU A 35 -5.63 -8.59 -1.32
N HIS A 36 -4.34 -8.32 -1.52
CA HIS A 36 -3.69 -7.08 -1.08
C HIS A 36 -3.95 -6.80 0.41
N ALA A 37 -3.76 -7.84 1.24
CA ALA A 37 -4.04 -7.77 2.66
C ALA A 37 -2.98 -8.47 3.51
N PHE A 38 -2.79 -8.03 4.75
CA PHE A 38 -1.96 -8.73 5.72
C PHE A 38 -2.60 -8.72 7.11
N SER A 39 -2.41 -9.80 7.85
CA SER A 39 -2.93 -9.95 9.21
C SER A 39 -1.81 -9.73 10.21
N ALA A 40 -2.04 -8.84 11.18
CA ALA A 40 -1.06 -8.48 12.18
C ALA A 40 -1.72 -8.19 13.53
N ARG A 41 -1.01 -8.57 14.59
CA ARG A 41 -1.34 -8.19 15.95
C ARG A 41 -0.44 -7.05 16.40
N LEU A 42 -1.06 -5.96 16.81
CA LEU A 42 -0.40 -4.70 17.11
C LEU A 42 -0.69 -4.26 18.53
N PHE A 43 0.27 -3.54 19.11
CA PHE A 43 0.11 -2.90 20.40
C PHE A 43 0.59 -1.45 20.29
N PHE A 44 -0.30 -0.53 20.62
CA PHE A 44 -0.07 0.90 20.65
C PHE A 44 -0.21 1.40 22.09
N GLN A 45 0.73 2.24 22.49
CA GLN A 45 0.67 2.99 23.74
C GLN A 45 0.81 4.46 23.41
N LEU A 46 -0.25 5.23 23.65
CA LEU A 46 -0.25 6.68 23.51
C LEU A 46 -0.29 7.32 24.90
N ILE A 47 0.35 8.47 25.04
CA ILE A 47 0.43 9.25 26.26
C ILE A 47 -0.28 10.59 26.03
N LEU A 48 -1.15 10.95 26.96
CA LEU A 48 -1.66 12.29 27.15
C LEU A 48 -0.88 12.92 28.30
N ARG A 49 0.05 13.82 27.95
CA ARG A 49 0.89 14.49 28.96
C ARG A 49 0.06 15.41 29.84
N GLY A 50 0.22 15.32 31.16
CA GLY A 50 -0.55 16.12 32.12
C GLY A 50 -2.04 15.78 32.17
N GLY A 51 -2.46 14.68 31.52
CA GLY A 51 -3.86 14.32 31.43
C GLY A 51 -4.50 13.95 32.77
N GLN A 52 -3.72 13.56 33.78
CA GLN A 52 -4.25 13.27 35.12
C GLN A 52 -4.72 14.51 35.87
N ARG A 53 -4.29 15.72 35.46
CA ARG A 53 -4.71 16.99 36.08
C ARG A 53 -6.11 17.44 35.63
N ASP A 54 -6.66 16.79 34.63
CA ASP A 54 -7.94 17.14 34.02
C ASP A 54 -9.01 16.13 34.46
N ASP A 55 -9.86 16.53 35.41
CA ASP A 55 -10.92 15.69 35.97
C ASP A 55 -11.90 15.18 34.89
N ASP A 56 -12.08 15.93 33.80
CA ASP A 56 -12.94 15.53 32.68
C ASP A 56 -12.34 14.34 31.92
N LEU A 57 -11.00 14.25 31.79
CA LEU A 57 -10.32 13.10 31.17
C LEU A 57 -10.39 11.83 32.03
N LEU A 58 -10.41 12.01 33.35
CA LEU A 58 -10.45 10.92 34.34
C LEU A 58 -11.86 10.32 34.50
N ARG A 59 -12.88 11.04 34.06
CA ARG A 59 -14.28 10.61 34.18
C ARG A 59 -14.53 9.34 33.36
N GLY A 60 -15.21 8.34 33.93
CA GLY A 60 -15.54 7.10 33.22
C GLY A 60 -14.31 6.28 32.79
N LEU A 61 -13.24 6.30 33.61
CA LEU A 61 -12.07 5.45 33.42
C LEU A 61 -12.47 3.97 33.34
N ASN A 62 -12.12 3.31 32.24
CA ASN A 62 -12.43 1.90 31.95
C ASN A 62 -13.94 1.57 31.83
N GLU A 63 -14.80 2.57 31.64
CA GLU A 63 -16.20 2.30 31.25
C GLU A 63 -16.27 1.77 29.81
N PRO A 64 -17.09 0.75 29.53
CA PRO A 64 -17.14 0.09 28.22
C PRO A 64 -17.73 0.96 27.11
N SER A 65 -18.58 1.94 27.43
CA SER A 65 -19.20 2.85 26.46
C SER A 65 -19.49 4.23 27.08
N PRO A 66 -18.49 5.12 27.16
CA PRO A 66 -18.72 6.47 27.64
C PRO A 66 -19.56 7.26 26.63
N GLU A 67 -20.53 8.03 27.11
CA GLU A 67 -21.32 8.96 26.28
C GLU A 67 -20.48 10.17 25.84
N PHE A 68 -20.83 10.77 24.69
CA PHE A 68 -20.19 12.01 24.26
C PHE A 68 -20.54 13.16 25.21
N GLN A 69 -19.51 13.87 25.66
CA GLN A 69 -19.63 15.12 26.41
C GLN A 69 -18.81 16.20 25.71
N LEU A 70 -19.18 17.47 25.92
CA LEU A 70 -18.45 18.61 25.31
C LEU A 70 -16.95 18.59 25.65
N ARG A 71 -16.61 18.10 26.84
CA ARG A 71 -15.25 17.71 27.23
C ARG A 71 -15.20 16.19 27.40
N PRO A 72 -14.74 15.45 26.38
CA PRO A 72 -14.80 14.00 26.41
C PRO A 72 -13.75 13.40 27.35
N SER A 73 -14.08 12.24 27.92
CA SER A 73 -13.14 11.46 28.71
C SER A 73 -12.03 10.84 27.86
N ALA A 74 -10.92 10.46 28.49
CA ALA A 74 -9.85 9.75 27.81
C ALA A 74 -10.33 8.39 27.26
N THR A 75 -11.24 7.72 27.97
CA THR A 75 -11.88 6.48 27.51
C THR A 75 -12.71 6.74 26.25
N TRP A 76 -13.50 7.82 26.20
CA TRP A 76 -14.27 8.18 24.99
C TRP A 76 -13.35 8.45 23.80
N LEU A 77 -12.26 9.19 24.02
CA LEU A 77 -11.27 9.48 22.99
C LEU A 77 -10.66 8.20 22.40
N LEU A 78 -10.33 7.22 23.25
CA LEU A 78 -9.81 5.92 22.83
C LEU A 78 -10.78 5.17 21.90
N HIS A 79 -12.08 5.31 22.12
CA HIS A 79 -13.10 4.70 21.25
C HIS A 79 -13.24 5.38 19.89
N GLN A 80 -12.81 6.64 19.76
CA GLN A 80 -12.78 7.36 18.47
C GLN A 80 -11.60 6.96 17.59
N PHE A 81 -10.62 6.23 18.12
CA PHE A 81 -9.51 5.71 17.34
C PHE A 81 -9.97 4.53 16.48
N HIS A 82 -9.68 4.65 15.19
CA HIS A 82 -10.03 3.67 14.17
C HIS A 82 -8.86 3.46 13.22
N PHE A 83 -8.92 2.36 12.47
CA PHE A 83 -7.90 1.99 11.49
C PHE A 83 -8.50 2.08 10.09
N PRO A 84 -8.27 3.17 9.33
CA PRO A 84 -8.92 3.36 8.04
C PRO A 84 -8.62 2.26 7.01
N ASN A 85 -7.47 1.60 7.13
CA ASN A 85 -7.06 0.52 6.24
C ASN A 85 -7.36 -0.89 6.81
N ALA A 86 -8.10 -1.02 7.90
CA ALA A 86 -8.49 -2.33 8.42
C ALA A 86 -9.73 -2.88 7.70
N LEU A 87 -9.65 -4.12 7.21
CA LEU A 87 -10.77 -4.89 6.66
C LEU A 87 -11.54 -5.61 7.77
N LYS A 88 -10.80 -6.26 8.67
CA LYS A 88 -11.31 -6.94 9.86
C LYS A 88 -10.48 -6.52 11.05
N LEU A 89 -11.11 -6.19 12.17
CA LEU A 89 -10.42 -5.67 13.33
C LEU A 89 -11.13 -6.12 14.60
N GLU A 90 -10.37 -6.73 15.50
CA GLU A 90 -10.79 -7.14 16.83
C GLU A 90 -9.93 -6.43 17.87
N TYR A 91 -10.59 -5.82 18.85
CA TYR A 91 -9.93 -5.14 19.94
C TYR A 91 -9.70 -6.13 21.08
N ALA A 92 -8.47 -6.60 21.23
CA ALA A 92 -8.10 -7.49 22.33
C ALA A 92 -8.01 -6.74 23.66
N GLU A 93 -7.57 -5.48 23.64
CA GLU A 93 -7.49 -4.64 24.83
C GLU A 93 -7.66 -3.17 24.46
N ARG A 94 -8.49 -2.46 25.23
CA ARG A 94 -8.67 -1.01 25.20
C ARG A 94 -8.77 -0.54 26.64
N LYS A 95 -7.76 0.15 27.13
CA LYS A 95 -7.78 0.66 28.50
C LYS A 95 -7.04 1.98 28.62
N VAL A 96 -7.43 2.74 29.62
CA VAL A 96 -6.75 3.97 30.01
C VAL A 96 -6.20 3.77 31.40
N THR A 97 -4.90 4.02 31.56
CA THR A 97 -4.18 3.80 32.81
C THR A 97 -3.48 5.08 33.25
N LYS A 98 -3.50 5.35 34.56
CA LYS A 98 -2.69 6.40 35.17
C LYS A 98 -1.29 5.83 35.38
N MET A 99 -0.27 6.50 34.87
CA MET A 99 1.12 6.09 35.05
C MET A 99 1.97 7.31 35.38
N GLY A 100 2.78 7.20 36.43
CA GLY A 100 3.47 8.37 36.99
C GLY A 100 2.51 9.35 37.69
N ALA A 101 3.02 10.55 37.98
CA ALA A 101 2.30 11.56 38.77
C ALA A 101 1.27 12.36 37.95
N ASP A 102 1.46 12.51 36.64
CA ASP A 102 0.68 13.47 35.83
C ASP A 102 0.14 12.91 34.50
N ASP A 103 0.64 11.76 34.01
CA ASP A 103 0.40 11.32 32.63
C ASP A 103 -0.67 10.21 32.52
N LEU A 104 -1.50 10.29 31.48
CA LEU A 104 -2.50 9.27 31.14
C LEU A 104 -2.01 8.43 29.96
N HIS A 105 -2.01 7.11 30.12
CA HIS A 105 -1.60 6.16 29.09
C HIS A 105 -2.82 5.47 28.49
N LEU A 106 -3.02 5.67 27.20
CA LEU A 106 -4.00 5.00 26.35
C LEU A 106 -3.34 3.75 25.78
N ILE A 107 -3.84 2.58 26.13
CA ILE A 107 -3.33 1.28 25.70
C ILE A 107 -4.34 0.64 24.75
N LEU A 108 -3.86 0.29 23.57
CA LEU A 108 -4.64 -0.31 22.50
C LEU A 108 -3.93 -1.55 21.97
N ARG A 109 -4.58 -2.72 22.09
CA ARG A 109 -4.13 -3.97 21.50
C ARG A 109 -5.16 -4.45 20.50
N VAL A 110 -4.72 -4.60 19.25
CA VAL A 110 -5.61 -4.99 18.15
C VAL A 110 -5.07 -6.21 17.42
N ASP A 111 -5.99 -7.07 16.99
CA ASP A 111 -5.76 -8.12 16.02
C ASP A 111 -6.58 -7.78 14.79
N GLY A 112 -5.97 -7.73 13.62
CA GLY A 112 -6.68 -7.29 12.44
C GLY A 112 -5.99 -7.62 11.13
N THR A 113 -6.80 -7.58 10.08
CA THR A 113 -6.38 -7.70 8.70
C THR A 113 -6.42 -6.31 8.06
N PHE A 114 -5.29 -5.86 7.55
CA PHE A 114 -5.09 -4.54 6.98
C PHE A 114 -4.88 -4.64 5.47
N LEU A 115 -5.49 -3.72 4.73
CA LEU A 115 -5.33 -3.55 3.30
C LEU A 115 -3.99 -2.89 3.01
N GLN A 116 -3.22 -3.50 2.10
CA GLN A 116 -1.94 -3.03 1.61
C GLN A 116 -1.76 -3.41 0.15
N HIS A 117 -1.49 -2.41 -0.69
CA HIS A 117 -1.14 -2.68 -2.08
C HIS A 117 0.30 -3.19 -2.19
N PHE A 118 0.48 -4.33 -2.85
CA PHE A 118 1.76 -5.01 -3.04
C PHE A 118 2.26 -4.82 -4.47
N LYS A 119 3.57 -4.55 -4.61
CA LYS A 119 4.22 -4.33 -5.90
C LYS A 119 5.14 -5.51 -6.20
N LEU A 120 4.74 -6.39 -7.10
CA LEU A 120 5.38 -7.69 -7.35
C LEU A 120 6.22 -7.71 -8.64
N HIS A 121 6.55 -6.55 -9.20
CA HIS A 121 7.29 -6.47 -10.47
C HIS A 121 8.67 -7.16 -10.37
N ASP A 122 9.33 -7.02 -9.23
CA ASP A 122 10.66 -7.58 -8.96
C ASP A 122 10.58 -8.96 -8.26
N PHE A 123 9.41 -9.63 -8.25
CA PHE A 123 9.26 -10.97 -7.67
C PHE A 123 10.23 -11.98 -8.34
N PRO A 124 10.97 -12.80 -7.57
CA PRO A 124 10.86 -13.09 -6.13
C PRO A 124 11.79 -12.28 -5.22
N TYR A 125 12.51 -11.27 -5.75
CA TYR A 125 13.44 -10.42 -5.01
C TYR A 125 12.76 -9.16 -4.45
N ASP A 126 11.44 -9.21 -4.27
CA ASP A 126 10.64 -8.05 -3.91
C ASP A 126 10.78 -7.66 -2.42
N SER A 127 10.67 -6.35 -2.18
CA SER A 127 10.58 -5.76 -0.85
C SER A 127 9.27 -5.00 -0.75
N GLN A 128 8.50 -5.27 0.30
CA GLN A 128 7.18 -4.69 0.53
C GLN A 128 7.18 -3.86 1.81
N ILE A 129 6.36 -2.82 1.85
CA ILE A 129 6.16 -1.99 3.05
C ILE A 129 4.75 -2.27 3.56
N LEU A 130 4.65 -2.87 4.73
CA LEU A 130 3.41 -3.09 5.45
C LEU A 130 3.06 -1.82 6.23
N GLN A 131 1.93 -1.21 5.90
CA GLN A 131 1.48 0.04 6.52
C GLN A 131 0.23 -0.19 7.36
N VAL A 132 0.23 0.38 8.56
CA VAL A 132 -0.95 0.45 9.43
C VAL A 132 -1.25 1.91 9.69
N HIS A 133 -2.48 2.32 9.42
CA HIS A 133 -2.93 3.69 9.66
C HIS A 133 -3.80 3.73 10.90
N LEU A 134 -3.39 4.46 11.92
CA LEU A 134 -4.19 4.80 13.09
C LEU A 134 -4.72 6.23 12.91
N SER A 135 -6.03 6.40 12.93
CA SER A 135 -6.70 7.69 12.77
C SER A 135 -7.68 7.94 13.91
N SER A 136 -8.04 9.19 14.14
CA SER A 136 -9.12 9.57 15.05
C SER A 136 -10.33 10.08 14.27
N HIS A 137 -11.53 9.77 14.75
CA HIS A 137 -12.78 10.37 14.25
C HIS A 137 -12.93 11.84 14.68
N CYS A 138 -12.08 12.31 15.60
CA CYS A 138 -11.97 13.71 15.96
C CYS A 138 -11.07 14.45 14.97
N ALA A 139 -11.55 15.56 14.44
CA ALA A 139 -10.74 16.43 13.59
C ALA A 139 -9.67 17.17 14.42
N ASN A 140 -8.66 17.71 13.74
CA ASN A 140 -7.64 18.60 14.32
C ASN A 140 -8.23 19.96 14.72
N GLU A 141 -9.42 20.29 14.19
CA GLU A 141 -10.22 21.48 14.48
C GLU A 141 -11.60 21.09 15.03
N GLY A 142 -12.24 21.96 15.80
CA GLY A 142 -13.63 21.78 16.27
C GLY A 142 -13.77 21.64 17.78
N ILE A 143 -14.78 20.91 18.21
CA ILE A 143 -15.24 20.86 19.63
C ILE A 143 -14.29 20.05 20.51
N ALA A 144 -13.70 18.98 19.97
CA ALA A 144 -12.71 18.14 20.65
C ALA A 144 -11.51 17.88 19.71
N PRO A 145 -10.62 18.88 19.53
CA PRO A 145 -9.53 18.77 18.58
C PRO A 145 -8.44 17.81 19.08
N VAL A 146 -7.99 16.89 18.22
CA VAL A 146 -6.99 15.86 18.56
C VAL A 146 -5.82 15.93 17.60
N ARG A 147 -4.59 15.74 18.09
CA ARG A 147 -3.38 15.67 17.26
C ARG A 147 -2.49 14.51 17.69
N PHE A 148 -1.95 13.78 16.73
CA PHE A 148 -0.90 12.81 16.99
C PHE A 148 0.48 13.45 16.91
N THR A 149 1.33 13.09 17.86
CA THR A 149 2.76 13.45 17.88
C THR A 149 3.57 12.21 18.23
N TRP A 150 4.84 12.15 17.87
CA TRP A 150 5.75 11.10 18.34
C TRP A 150 7.10 11.73 18.66
N SER A 151 7.83 11.12 19.59
CA SER A 151 9.10 11.62 20.10
C SER A 151 10.24 10.72 19.60
N PRO A 152 11.47 11.21 19.48
CA PRO A 152 12.64 10.36 19.25
C PRO A 152 12.79 9.22 20.29
N LEU A 153 12.23 9.42 21.49
CA LEU A 153 12.20 8.43 22.58
C LEU A 153 11.09 7.37 22.42
N THR A 154 10.23 7.50 21.41
CA THR A 154 9.17 6.51 21.13
C THR A 154 9.80 5.14 20.92
N VAL A 155 9.40 4.20 21.76
CA VAL A 155 9.90 2.83 21.71
C VAL A 155 9.24 2.12 20.52
N LYS A 156 10.06 1.80 19.52
CA LYS A 156 9.64 1.08 18.32
C LYS A 156 10.12 -0.36 18.42
N LEU A 157 9.30 -1.22 19.00
CA LEU A 157 9.65 -2.62 19.18
C LEU A 157 9.07 -3.46 18.05
N GLN A 158 9.93 -4.35 17.58
CA GLN A 158 9.55 -5.40 16.66
C GLN A 158 10.08 -6.70 17.26
N ARG A 159 9.21 -7.70 17.40
CA ARG A 159 9.61 -9.03 17.90
C ARG A 159 9.80 -9.99 16.73
N PRO A 160 11.00 -10.07 16.13
CA PRO A 160 11.26 -11.00 15.03
C PRO A 160 11.16 -12.47 15.47
N THR A 161 11.20 -12.77 16.77
CA THR A 161 11.02 -14.13 17.31
C THR A 161 9.59 -14.64 17.19
N HIS A 162 8.61 -13.75 17.12
CA HIS A 162 7.20 -14.07 16.93
C HIS A 162 6.77 -13.64 15.53
N PHE A 163 7.49 -14.09 14.51
CA PHE A 163 7.09 -13.86 13.12
C PHE A 163 6.93 -15.23 12.45
N ALA A 164 5.68 -15.71 12.34
CA ALA A 164 5.38 -17.02 11.72
C ALA A 164 5.90 -17.14 10.29
N LEU A 165 6.07 -16.00 9.60
CA LEU A 165 6.48 -15.93 8.20
C LEU A 165 8.01 -15.79 8.02
N LYS A 166 8.82 -16.03 9.06
CA LYS A 166 10.29 -15.86 9.03
C LYS A 166 10.98 -16.67 7.92
N ASP A 167 10.41 -17.80 7.54
CA ASP A 167 11.00 -18.66 6.52
C ASP A 167 10.76 -18.13 5.10
N VAL A 168 9.72 -17.31 4.90
CA VAL A 168 9.36 -16.72 3.60
C VAL A 168 9.82 -15.26 3.49
N TRP A 169 9.71 -14.51 4.58
CA TRP A 169 9.96 -13.09 4.65
C TRP A 169 11.01 -12.79 5.72
N GLU A 170 11.81 -11.77 5.46
CA GLU A 170 12.74 -11.19 6.40
C GLU A 170 12.32 -9.75 6.67
N MET A 171 12.02 -9.44 7.93
CA MET A 171 11.59 -8.10 8.30
C MET A 171 12.81 -7.21 8.57
N SER A 172 12.89 -6.08 7.85
CA SER A 172 13.94 -5.08 8.04
C SER A 172 13.62 -4.18 9.24
N LYS A 173 14.62 -3.92 10.09
CA LYS A 173 14.53 -2.94 11.19
C LYS A 173 15.03 -1.56 10.68
N PRO A 174 14.59 -0.40 11.22
CA PRO A 174 13.58 -0.15 12.26
C PRO A 174 12.18 0.17 11.69
N VAL A 175 11.14 0.05 12.54
CA VAL A 175 9.77 0.54 12.26
C VAL A 175 9.81 2.04 11.99
N ARG A 176 9.18 2.49 10.92
CA ARG A 176 9.06 3.92 10.57
C ARG A 176 7.69 4.44 11.00
N LEU A 177 7.68 5.66 11.52
CA LEU A 177 6.45 6.35 11.95
C LEU A 177 6.36 7.67 11.20
N ASP A 178 5.28 7.83 10.46
CA ASP A 178 4.99 9.06 9.73
C ASP A 178 3.68 9.65 10.23
N LEU A 179 3.62 10.97 10.35
CA LEU A 179 2.40 11.70 10.68
C LEU A 179 1.86 12.34 9.42
N GLU A 180 0.61 12.04 9.12
CA GLU A 180 -0.12 12.62 8.00
C GLU A 180 -1.43 13.24 8.48
N THR A 181 -1.98 14.12 7.64
CA THR A 181 -3.28 14.74 7.88
C THR A 181 -4.21 14.41 6.71
N LEU A 182 -5.34 13.77 6.99
CA LEU A 182 -6.38 13.49 6.01
C LEU A 182 -7.30 14.70 5.88
N ASN A 183 -7.54 15.17 4.65
CA ASN A 183 -8.37 16.35 4.38
C ASN A 183 -9.56 15.94 3.50
N PRO A 184 -10.63 15.34 4.06
CA PRO A 184 -11.79 14.91 3.27
C PRO A 184 -12.66 16.10 2.82
N SER A 185 -12.66 17.21 3.56
CA SER A 185 -13.41 18.42 3.21
C SER A 185 -12.61 19.68 3.56
N PRO A 186 -12.82 20.79 2.82
CA PRO A 186 -12.16 22.06 3.13
C PRO A 186 -12.56 22.53 4.53
N GLY A 187 -11.56 22.75 5.38
CA GLY A 187 -11.75 23.23 6.77
C GLY A 187 -11.86 22.14 7.84
N ARG A 188 -11.79 20.85 7.48
CA ARG A 188 -11.65 19.75 8.46
C ARG A 188 -10.51 18.83 8.09
N THR A 189 -9.55 18.71 8.99
CA THR A 189 -8.39 17.84 8.84
C THR A 189 -8.38 16.80 9.95
N TYR A 190 -8.00 15.55 9.66
CA TYR A 190 -7.96 14.47 10.64
C TYR A 190 -6.52 13.95 10.81
N PRO A 191 -6.06 13.69 12.04
CA PRO A 191 -4.72 13.20 12.28
C PRO A 191 -4.62 11.71 11.93
N VAL A 192 -3.59 11.34 11.17
CA VAL A 192 -3.29 9.95 10.80
C VAL A 192 -1.86 9.64 11.19
N LEU A 193 -1.69 8.61 12.00
CA LEU A 193 -0.40 8.00 12.33
C LEU A 193 -0.17 6.79 11.44
N LYS A 194 0.84 6.86 10.57
CA LYS A 194 1.25 5.74 9.73
C LYS A 194 2.41 5.00 10.37
N THR A 195 2.21 3.72 10.61
CA THR A 195 3.25 2.80 11.06
C THR A 195 3.67 1.93 9.88
N CYS A 196 4.93 2.02 9.49
CA CYS A 196 5.47 1.35 8.31
C CYS A 196 6.56 0.34 8.71
N VAL A 197 6.41 -0.90 8.26
CA VAL A 197 7.42 -1.96 8.40
C VAL A 197 7.78 -2.53 7.06
N GLU A 198 9.08 -2.61 6.81
CA GLU A 198 9.61 -3.14 5.57
C GLU A 198 9.89 -4.64 5.71
N VAL A 199 9.36 -5.44 4.80
CA VAL A 199 9.54 -6.89 4.72
C VAL A 199 10.13 -7.24 3.36
N THR A 200 11.13 -8.12 3.35
CA THR A 200 11.88 -8.53 2.17
C THR A 200 11.68 -10.02 1.95
N ARG A 201 11.40 -10.45 0.72
CA ARG A 201 11.17 -11.88 0.46
C ARG A 201 12.49 -12.64 0.39
N ARG A 202 12.49 -13.88 0.87
CA ARG A 202 13.58 -14.84 0.65
C ARG A 202 13.38 -15.55 -0.71
N PRO A 203 14.24 -15.32 -1.71
CA PRO A 203 14.02 -15.82 -3.06
C PRO A 203 14.40 -17.30 -3.25
N ASN A 204 15.17 -17.90 -2.32
CA ASN A 204 15.83 -19.19 -2.48
C ASN A 204 14.91 -20.33 -2.95
N TYR A 205 13.69 -20.39 -2.42
CA TYR A 205 12.69 -21.39 -2.82
C TYR A 205 12.38 -21.30 -4.32
N HIS A 206 12.13 -20.10 -4.84
CA HIS A 206 11.81 -19.89 -6.25
C HIS A 206 13.04 -20.08 -7.16
N LEU A 207 14.25 -19.83 -6.66
CA LEU A 207 15.48 -20.10 -7.42
C LEU A 207 15.67 -21.59 -7.66
N VAL A 208 15.60 -22.40 -6.60
CA VAL A 208 15.81 -23.85 -6.70
C VAL A 208 14.64 -24.54 -7.39
N ASN A 209 13.41 -24.12 -7.12
CA ASN A 209 12.22 -24.83 -7.60
C ASN A 209 11.61 -24.28 -8.88
N VAL A 210 12.10 -23.16 -9.43
CA VAL A 210 11.60 -22.58 -10.70
C VAL A 210 12.74 -22.24 -11.64
N VAL A 211 13.71 -21.44 -11.19
CA VAL A 211 14.80 -20.96 -12.06
C VAL A 211 15.70 -22.12 -12.50
N PHE A 212 16.08 -23.00 -11.57
CA PHE A 212 16.96 -24.13 -11.85
C PHE A 212 16.35 -25.15 -12.83
N PRO A 213 15.11 -25.67 -12.64
CA PRO A 213 14.51 -26.59 -13.61
C PRO A 213 14.33 -25.97 -15.00
N MET A 214 13.94 -24.68 -15.08
CA MET A 214 13.85 -23.98 -16.38
C MET A 214 15.20 -23.85 -17.08
N ALA A 215 16.28 -23.60 -16.32
CA ALA A 215 17.63 -23.60 -16.88
C ALA A 215 18.01 -24.98 -17.42
N CYS A 216 17.67 -26.05 -16.70
CA CYS A 216 17.89 -27.43 -17.14
C CYS A 216 17.13 -27.75 -18.43
N PHE A 217 15.89 -27.28 -18.62
CA PHE A 217 15.17 -27.49 -19.89
C PHE A 217 15.89 -26.88 -21.09
N VAL A 218 16.45 -25.68 -20.95
CA VAL A 218 17.22 -25.06 -22.03
C VAL A 218 18.51 -25.83 -22.31
N LEU A 219 19.22 -26.26 -21.26
CA LEU A 219 20.44 -27.07 -21.40
C LEU A 219 20.16 -28.43 -22.08
N MET A 220 19.06 -29.09 -21.69
CA MET A 220 18.61 -30.30 -22.37
C MET A 220 18.23 -29.99 -23.83
N GLY A 221 17.60 -28.85 -24.10
CA GLY A 221 17.36 -28.38 -25.46
C GLY A 221 18.64 -28.33 -26.30
N CYS A 222 19.74 -27.82 -25.73
CA CYS A 222 21.04 -27.81 -26.40
C CYS A 222 21.65 -29.22 -26.62
N CYS A 223 21.15 -30.27 -25.97
CA CYS A 223 21.57 -31.64 -26.29
C CYS A 223 21.07 -32.11 -27.66
N GLN A 224 20.12 -31.41 -28.29
CA GLN A 224 19.66 -31.74 -29.64
C GLN A 224 20.78 -31.76 -30.67
N PHE A 225 21.81 -30.91 -30.49
CA PHE A 225 22.94 -30.79 -31.41
C PHE A 225 23.87 -32.01 -31.40
N ALA A 226 23.66 -32.94 -30.44
CA ALA A 226 24.33 -34.24 -30.46
C ALA A 226 23.68 -35.21 -31.46
N HIS A 227 22.48 -34.90 -31.97
CA HIS A 227 21.80 -35.70 -32.99
C HIS A 227 22.26 -35.31 -34.40
N GLU A 228 22.27 -36.28 -35.30
CA GLU A 228 22.69 -36.09 -36.69
C GLU A 228 21.73 -35.17 -37.45
N THR A 229 22.25 -34.21 -38.22
CA THR A 229 21.45 -33.18 -38.93
C THR A 229 20.55 -33.75 -40.03
N SER A 230 20.82 -34.99 -40.46
CA SER A 230 20.00 -35.72 -41.42
C SER A 230 18.66 -36.18 -40.84
N ASN A 231 18.59 -36.44 -39.53
CA ASN A 231 17.40 -36.96 -38.86
C ASN A 231 16.55 -35.83 -38.25
N VAL A 232 15.86 -35.10 -39.12
CA VAL A 232 14.98 -33.98 -38.72
C VAL A 232 13.81 -34.46 -37.85
N GLU A 233 13.25 -35.64 -38.13
CA GLU A 233 12.13 -36.21 -37.39
C GLU A 233 12.48 -36.42 -35.92
N GLY A 234 13.63 -37.07 -35.64
CA GLY A 234 14.10 -37.31 -34.28
C GLY A 234 14.42 -36.03 -33.51
N ARG A 235 14.95 -35.00 -34.18
CA ARG A 235 15.23 -33.69 -33.54
C ARG A 235 13.95 -32.95 -33.17
N LEU A 236 12.95 -32.95 -34.06
CA LEU A 236 11.66 -32.33 -33.80
C LEU A 236 10.87 -33.06 -32.70
N GLU A 237 10.93 -34.39 -32.65
CA GLU A 237 10.33 -35.18 -31.57
C GLU A 237 10.95 -34.83 -30.22
N TYR A 238 12.28 -34.81 -30.14
CA TYR A 238 13.03 -34.45 -28.93
C TYR A 238 12.70 -33.03 -28.44
N MET A 239 12.79 -32.03 -29.32
CA MET A 239 12.50 -30.64 -28.95
C MET A 239 11.02 -30.40 -28.66
N GLY A 240 10.12 -31.07 -29.40
CA GLY A 240 8.69 -31.04 -29.13
C GLY A 240 8.36 -31.53 -27.72
N ALA A 241 9.00 -32.61 -27.28
CA ALA A 241 8.87 -33.11 -25.91
C ALA A 241 9.35 -32.09 -24.86
N ILE A 242 10.48 -31.41 -25.10
CA ILE A 242 11.01 -30.39 -24.17
C ILE A 242 10.08 -29.16 -24.10
N VAL A 243 9.56 -28.69 -25.24
CA VAL A 243 8.64 -27.55 -25.27
C VAL A 243 7.32 -27.89 -24.57
N LEU A 244 6.78 -29.09 -24.79
CA LEU A 244 5.59 -29.56 -24.09
C LEU A 244 5.84 -29.67 -22.59
N THR A 245 6.97 -30.25 -22.19
CA THR A 245 7.34 -30.42 -20.77
C THR A 245 7.54 -29.08 -20.08
N SER A 246 8.26 -28.14 -20.70
CA SER A 246 8.47 -26.79 -20.14
C SER A 246 7.18 -25.99 -20.01
N THR A 247 6.25 -26.13 -20.97
CA THR A 247 4.93 -25.48 -20.91
C THR A 247 4.05 -26.10 -19.84
N ALA A 248 4.01 -27.43 -19.73
CA ALA A 248 3.29 -28.15 -18.67
C ALA A 248 3.85 -27.79 -17.28
N TYR A 249 5.18 -27.71 -17.17
CA TYR A 249 5.85 -27.30 -15.94
C TYR A 249 5.51 -25.85 -15.56
N LYS A 250 5.49 -24.92 -16.52
CA LYS A 250 5.01 -23.54 -16.28
C LYS A 250 3.59 -23.52 -15.69
N MET A 251 2.69 -24.35 -16.20
CA MET A 251 1.32 -24.45 -15.67
C MET A 251 1.29 -25.02 -14.24
N SER A 252 2.16 -25.99 -13.92
CA SER A 252 2.29 -26.52 -12.56
C SER A 252 2.77 -25.45 -11.57
N VAL A 253 3.78 -24.68 -11.97
CA VAL A 253 4.38 -23.61 -11.13
C VAL A 253 3.50 -22.37 -11.03
N ALA A 254 2.57 -22.14 -11.97
CA ALA A 254 1.66 -20.99 -11.95
C ALA A 254 0.82 -20.89 -10.67
N SER A 255 0.60 -22.00 -9.97
CA SER A 255 -0.06 -22.02 -8.65
C SER A 255 0.78 -21.41 -7.51
N SER A 256 2.11 -21.43 -7.65
CA SER A 256 3.07 -20.96 -6.66
C SER A 256 3.48 -19.49 -6.85
N ILE A 257 3.13 -18.91 -8.00
CA ILE A 257 3.38 -17.52 -8.36
C ILE A 257 2.04 -16.78 -8.25
N PRO A 258 1.99 -15.59 -7.64
CA PRO A 258 0.75 -14.84 -7.55
C PRO A 258 0.21 -14.47 -8.94
N ALA A 259 -1.03 -14.83 -9.24
CA ALA A 259 -1.70 -14.49 -10.50
C ALA A 259 -2.05 -13.00 -10.53
N ILE A 260 -1.23 -12.22 -11.23
CA ILE A 260 -1.36 -10.76 -11.36
C ILE A 260 -1.35 -10.32 -12.82
N ALA A 261 -1.92 -9.15 -13.09
CA ALA A 261 -2.13 -8.67 -14.46
C ALA A 261 -0.83 -8.28 -15.22
N TYR A 262 0.28 -8.08 -14.52
CA TYR A 262 1.55 -7.66 -15.12
C TYR A 262 2.64 -8.72 -14.97
N VAL A 263 3.58 -8.74 -15.91
CA VAL A 263 4.65 -9.75 -15.97
C VAL A 263 5.72 -9.48 -14.92
N THR A 264 5.96 -10.46 -14.03
CA THR A 264 7.01 -10.42 -13.01
C THR A 264 8.40 -10.67 -13.60
N LEU A 265 9.47 -10.37 -12.84
CA LEU A 265 10.84 -10.70 -13.22
C LEU A 265 11.02 -12.22 -13.45
N LEU A 266 10.43 -13.05 -12.58
CA LEU A 266 10.44 -14.51 -12.75
C LEU A 266 9.72 -14.94 -14.03
N ASP A 267 8.53 -14.38 -14.31
CA ASP A 267 7.78 -14.70 -15.53
C ASP A 267 8.57 -14.34 -16.79
N ARG A 268 9.27 -13.19 -16.80
CA ARG A 268 10.14 -12.81 -17.93
C ARG A 268 11.24 -13.82 -18.17
N TYR A 269 11.85 -14.35 -17.10
CA TYR A 269 12.88 -15.38 -17.20
C TYR A 269 12.32 -16.69 -17.75
N VAL A 270 11.19 -17.16 -17.22
CA VAL A 270 10.51 -18.39 -17.69
C VAL A 270 10.10 -18.25 -19.15
N LEU A 271 9.49 -17.13 -19.53
CA LEU A 271 9.11 -16.84 -20.91
C LEU A 271 10.34 -16.78 -21.83
N ALA A 272 11.42 -16.13 -21.40
CA ALA A 272 12.67 -16.11 -22.17
C ALA A 272 13.24 -17.51 -22.40
N CYS A 273 13.24 -18.39 -21.38
CA CYS A 273 13.67 -19.78 -21.54
C CYS A 273 12.80 -20.53 -22.56
N ILE A 274 11.47 -20.38 -22.49
CA ILE A 274 10.54 -21.00 -23.46
C ILE A 274 10.79 -20.45 -24.87
N MET A 275 11.05 -19.15 -25.01
CA MET A 275 11.40 -18.56 -26.31
C MET A 275 12.70 -19.14 -26.87
N ILE A 276 13.72 -19.40 -26.04
CA ILE A 276 14.94 -20.09 -26.48
C ILE A 276 14.60 -21.50 -26.97
N CYS A 277 13.79 -22.26 -26.23
CA CYS A 277 13.37 -23.60 -26.65
C CYS A 277 12.61 -23.57 -27.99
N ILE A 278 11.75 -22.56 -28.21
CA ILE A 278 11.05 -22.38 -29.49
C ILE A 278 12.06 -22.07 -30.61
N LEU A 279 13.06 -21.23 -30.37
CA LEU A 279 14.11 -20.97 -31.37
C LEU A 279 14.91 -22.25 -31.71
N LEU A 280 15.17 -23.11 -30.73
CA LEU A 280 15.80 -24.42 -30.95
C LEU A 280 14.92 -25.36 -31.79
N VAL A 281 13.59 -25.32 -31.63
CA VAL A 281 12.65 -26.05 -32.53
C VAL A 281 12.76 -25.54 -33.97
N PHE A 282 12.79 -24.22 -34.16
CA PHE A 282 12.95 -23.64 -35.49
C PHE A 282 14.28 -24.03 -36.12
N GLU A 283 15.35 -24.03 -35.33
CA GLU A 283 16.66 -24.48 -35.76
C GLU A 283 16.63 -25.95 -36.23
N ALA A 284 16.05 -26.85 -35.42
CA ALA A 284 15.89 -28.26 -35.77
C ALA A 284 15.07 -28.49 -37.05
N ALA A 285 14.10 -27.62 -37.36
CA ALA A 285 13.26 -27.73 -38.55
C ALA A 285 13.96 -27.28 -39.84
N PHE A 286 14.80 -26.23 -39.75
CA PHE A 286 15.29 -25.51 -40.93
C PHE A 286 16.79 -25.73 -41.22
N VAL A 287 17.61 -26.03 -40.22
CA VAL A 287 19.06 -26.19 -40.38
C VAL A 287 19.38 -27.61 -40.82
N ARG A 288 20.12 -27.75 -41.93
CA ARG A 288 20.52 -29.05 -42.51
C ARG A 288 22.03 -29.21 -42.62
N ASP A 289 22.75 -28.09 -42.73
CA ASP A 289 24.20 -28.08 -42.93
C ASP A 289 24.95 -28.24 -41.59
N PRO A 290 25.91 -29.18 -41.47
CA PRO A 290 26.66 -29.42 -40.22
C PRO A 290 27.44 -28.20 -39.71
N PHE A 291 27.91 -27.35 -40.64
CA PHE A 291 28.58 -26.11 -40.27
C PHE A 291 27.61 -25.10 -39.63
N ALA A 292 26.40 -24.96 -40.19
CA ALA A 292 25.38 -24.07 -39.66
C ALA A 292 24.87 -24.56 -38.29
N ASP A 293 24.75 -25.88 -38.11
CA ASP A 293 24.37 -26.53 -36.86
C ASP A 293 25.39 -26.24 -35.74
N SER A 294 26.68 -26.35 -36.06
CA SER A 294 27.77 -26.01 -35.13
C SER A 294 27.71 -24.53 -34.70
N VAL A 295 27.45 -23.62 -35.64
CA VAL A 295 27.29 -22.19 -35.33
C VAL A 295 26.05 -21.95 -34.46
N ALA A 296 24.93 -22.62 -34.75
CA ALA A 296 23.70 -22.52 -33.97
C ALA A 296 23.87 -23.00 -32.52
N LEU A 297 24.68 -24.04 -32.28
CA LEU A 297 25.07 -24.46 -30.94
C LEU A 297 25.80 -23.35 -30.17
N PHE A 298 26.82 -22.73 -30.77
CA PHE A 298 27.54 -21.64 -30.10
C PHE A 298 26.63 -20.43 -29.83
N VAL A 299 25.74 -20.09 -30.77
CA VAL A 299 24.77 -19.00 -30.61
C VAL A 299 23.78 -19.30 -29.49
N SER A 300 23.24 -20.51 -29.41
CA SER A 300 22.29 -20.91 -28.37
C SER A 300 22.92 -20.95 -26.98
N ILE A 301 24.15 -21.46 -26.86
CA ILE A 301 24.93 -21.39 -25.61
C ILE A 301 25.20 -19.94 -25.22
N ALA A 302 25.64 -19.10 -26.17
CA ALA A 302 25.89 -17.68 -25.89
C ALA A 302 24.62 -16.95 -25.43
N LEU A 303 23.48 -17.23 -26.07
CA LEU A 303 22.17 -16.69 -25.68
C LEU A 303 21.75 -17.14 -24.28
N PHE A 304 21.96 -18.42 -23.96
CA PHE A 304 21.69 -18.95 -22.61
C PHE A 304 22.58 -18.31 -21.56
N VAL A 305 23.89 -18.22 -21.80
CA VAL A 305 24.83 -17.55 -20.89
C VAL A 305 24.48 -16.08 -20.71
N ALA A 306 24.15 -15.37 -21.80
CA ALA A 306 23.71 -13.98 -21.73
C ALA A 306 22.42 -13.84 -20.91
N LEU A 307 21.46 -14.76 -21.05
CA LEU A 307 20.24 -14.78 -20.24
C LEU A 307 20.55 -15.00 -18.75
N GLN A 308 21.42 -15.95 -18.41
CA GLN A 308 21.82 -16.21 -17.02
C GLN A 308 22.56 -15.01 -16.41
N VAL A 309 23.48 -14.39 -17.16
CA VAL A 309 24.20 -13.19 -16.72
C VAL A 309 23.23 -12.02 -16.52
N ALA A 310 22.29 -11.80 -17.44
CA ALA A 310 21.27 -10.76 -17.31
C ALA A 310 20.35 -11.02 -16.10
N PHE A 311 19.95 -12.26 -15.86
CA PHE A 311 19.15 -12.63 -14.69
C PHE A 311 19.92 -12.41 -13.39
N CYS A 312 21.16 -12.88 -13.29
CA CYS A 312 22.02 -12.65 -12.12
C CYS A 312 22.28 -11.15 -11.89
N TYR A 313 22.56 -10.38 -12.95
CA TYR A 313 22.74 -8.93 -12.84
C TYR A 313 21.48 -8.24 -12.31
N THR A 314 20.32 -8.58 -12.86
CA THR A 314 19.05 -7.98 -12.41
C THR A 314 18.72 -8.36 -10.97
N ALA A 315 18.85 -9.65 -10.63
CA ALA A 315 18.61 -10.19 -9.29
C ALA A 315 19.53 -9.61 -8.22
N TYR A 316 20.86 -9.67 -8.41
CA TYR A 316 21.83 -9.35 -7.36
C TYR A 316 22.26 -7.89 -7.33
N ILE A 317 22.12 -7.15 -8.43
CA ILE A 317 22.63 -5.76 -8.52
C ILE A 317 21.48 -4.78 -8.71
N ALA A 318 20.64 -4.99 -9.74
CA ALA A 318 19.64 -3.99 -10.09
C ALA A 318 18.52 -3.87 -9.03
N VAL A 319 18.01 -4.98 -8.53
CA VAL A 319 16.95 -4.99 -7.51
C VAL A 319 17.39 -4.32 -6.19
N PRO A 320 18.51 -4.72 -5.55
CA PRO A 320 18.92 -4.08 -4.31
C PRO A 320 19.28 -2.61 -4.50
N ARG A 321 19.85 -2.23 -5.65
CA ARG A 321 20.09 -0.81 -5.98
C ARG A 321 18.79 -0.01 -6.06
N ARG A 322 17.77 -0.54 -6.73
CA ARG A 322 16.43 0.09 -6.79
C ARG A 322 15.78 0.16 -5.41
N ALA A 323 15.96 -0.86 -4.57
CA ALA A 323 15.45 -0.87 -3.20
C ALA A 323 16.11 0.24 -2.36
N GLU A 324 17.42 0.43 -2.47
CA GLU A 324 18.15 1.48 -1.77
C GLU A 324 17.75 2.89 -2.27
N GLU A 325 17.57 3.07 -3.58
CA GLU A 325 17.08 4.33 -4.15
C GLU A 325 15.66 4.69 -3.66
N ARG A 326 14.77 3.69 -3.53
CA ARG A 326 13.43 3.87 -2.92
C ARG A 326 13.55 4.28 -1.46
N ARG A 327 14.40 3.60 -0.68
CA ARG A 327 14.64 3.93 0.74
C ARG A 327 15.15 5.36 0.91
N ARG A 328 16.02 5.84 0.02
CA ARG A 328 16.51 7.24 0.04
C ARG A 328 15.41 8.24 -0.27
N THR A 329 14.62 7.98 -1.31
CA THR A 329 13.53 8.88 -1.72
C THR A 329 12.44 8.99 -0.65
N GLU A 330 12.15 7.89 0.04
CA GLU A 330 11.19 7.88 1.15
C GLU A 330 11.73 8.55 2.41
N ARG A 331 13.05 8.49 2.67
CA ARG A 331 13.68 9.21 3.80
C ARG A 331 13.71 10.72 3.63
N THR A 332 13.81 11.22 2.39
CA THR A 332 13.71 12.65 2.14
C THR A 332 12.25 13.10 2.29
N PRO A 333 11.92 14.00 3.24
CA PRO A 333 10.58 14.56 3.33
C PRO A 333 10.24 15.18 1.98
N ARG A 334 9.06 14.86 1.42
CA ARG A 334 8.63 15.49 0.17
C ARG A 334 8.72 17.01 0.35
N PRO A 335 9.48 17.74 -0.49
CA PRO A 335 9.52 19.18 -0.39
C PRO A 335 8.09 19.70 -0.52
N LYS A 336 7.69 20.58 0.40
CA LYS A 336 6.36 21.20 0.32
C LYS A 336 6.25 21.83 -1.07
N PRO A 337 5.21 21.52 -1.85
CA PRO A 337 5.15 21.96 -3.23
C PRO A 337 5.14 23.50 -3.25
N ALA A 338 5.98 24.10 -4.09
CA ALA A 338 6.28 25.54 -4.10
C ALA A 338 5.03 26.44 -4.20
N TRP A 339 3.93 25.92 -4.74
CA TRP A 339 2.64 26.61 -4.76
C TRP A 339 2.11 26.93 -3.35
N ARG A 340 2.35 26.06 -2.33
CA ARG A 340 1.92 26.34 -0.95
C ARG A 340 2.62 27.57 -0.38
N GLU A 341 3.87 27.78 -0.76
CA GLU A 341 4.68 28.92 -0.32
C GLU A 341 4.31 30.20 -1.08
N LYS A 342 3.98 30.07 -2.37
CA LYS A 342 3.43 31.16 -3.18
C LYS A 342 2.05 31.60 -2.67
N MET A 343 1.17 30.66 -2.34
CA MET A 343 -0.17 30.94 -1.82
C MET A 343 -0.14 31.52 -0.41
N ARG A 344 0.79 31.06 0.44
CA ARG A 344 1.05 31.66 1.77
C ARG A 344 1.50 33.11 1.63
N ARG A 345 2.37 33.43 0.67
CA ARG A 345 2.76 34.83 0.39
C ARG A 345 1.60 35.69 -0.08
N VAL A 346 0.72 35.18 -0.95
CA VAL A 346 -0.48 35.91 -1.41
C VAL A 346 -1.44 36.16 -0.24
N LEU A 347 -1.72 35.15 0.59
CA LEU A 347 -2.58 35.29 1.77
C LEU A 347 -2.02 36.25 2.82
N MET A 348 -0.70 36.21 3.06
CA MET A 348 -0.04 37.14 4.00
C MET A 348 0.02 38.57 3.44
N GLY A 349 0.16 38.73 2.12
CA GLY A 349 0.03 40.03 1.45
C GLY A 349 -1.38 40.62 1.56
N ALA A 350 -2.41 39.77 1.39
CA ALA A 350 -3.81 40.18 1.55
C ALA A 350 -4.15 40.60 3.00
N ARG A 351 -3.58 39.92 4.00
CA ARG A 351 -3.79 40.24 5.43
C ARG A 351 -3.10 41.53 5.87
N ARG A 352 -1.99 41.92 5.23
CA ARG A 352 -1.27 43.17 5.51
C ARG A 352 -2.02 44.40 4.98
N ASN A 353 -2.75 44.24 3.87
CA ASN A 353 -3.59 45.30 3.32
C ASN A 353 -4.91 45.53 4.08
N SER A 354 -5.35 44.59 4.94
CA SER A 354 -6.57 44.78 5.74
C SER A 354 -6.33 45.48 7.09
N SER A 355 -5.06 45.59 7.53
CA SER A 355 -4.70 46.25 8.79
C SER A 355 -4.35 47.73 8.64
N ASP A 356 -4.12 48.22 7.42
CA ASP A 356 -4.04 49.66 7.16
C ASP A 356 -5.45 50.20 6.93
N GLY A 357 -5.99 50.84 7.97
CA GLY A 357 -7.23 51.61 7.90
C GLY A 357 -7.09 52.79 6.95
N GLY A 358 -7.30 52.57 5.66
CA GLY A 358 -7.23 53.58 4.63
C GLY A 358 -8.13 53.26 3.45
N ARG A 359 -9.37 53.78 3.51
CA ARG A 359 -10.28 54.05 2.38
C ARG A 359 -10.37 52.95 1.31
N ALA A 360 -11.41 52.13 1.39
CA ALA A 360 -11.82 51.21 0.33
C ALA A 360 -11.89 51.93 -1.02
N LYS A 361 -10.91 51.67 -1.90
CA LYS A 361 -11.04 51.84 -3.34
C LYS A 361 -11.36 50.47 -3.92
N SER A 362 -12.46 50.42 -4.67
CA SER A 362 -12.91 49.26 -5.43
C SER A 362 -11.78 48.70 -6.29
N VAL A 363 -11.33 47.49 -5.96
CA VAL A 363 -10.47 46.69 -6.84
C VAL A 363 -11.41 45.78 -7.65
N PRO A 364 -11.33 45.77 -8.99
CA PRO A 364 -12.24 44.96 -9.79
C PRO A 364 -11.95 43.47 -9.59
N TRP A 365 -13.01 42.70 -9.36
CA TRP A 365 -13.01 41.25 -9.33
C TRP A 365 -12.62 40.70 -10.70
N LEU A 366 -11.32 40.54 -10.96
CA LEU A 366 -10.83 39.67 -12.02
C LEU A 366 -10.54 38.29 -11.42
N PHE A 367 -11.54 37.43 -11.52
CA PHE A 367 -11.35 35.98 -11.52
C PHE A 367 -10.40 35.63 -12.67
N VAL A 368 -9.11 35.45 -12.37
CA VAL A 368 -8.20 34.75 -13.28
C VAL A 368 -8.37 33.26 -12.99
N LEU A 369 -9.34 32.65 -13.68
CA LEU A 369 -9.27 31.23 -14.00
C LEU A 369 -7.93 30.98 -14.72
N PRO A 370 -7.19 29.90 -14.41
CA PRO A 370 -6.00 29.58 -15.17
C PRO A 370 -6.44 29.14 -16.57
N THR A 371 -6.37 30.06 -17.53
CA THR A 371 -6.46 29.76 -18.95
C THR A 371 -5.25 28.92 -19.36
N ALA A 372 -5.55 27.80 -19.99
CA ALA A 372 -4.59 26.96 -20.69
C ALA A 372 -3.90 27.77 -21.81
N VAL A 373 -2.57 27.91 -21.76
CA VAL A 373 -1.60 28.06 -22.88
C VAL A 373 -0.20 27.95 -22.23
N GLY A 374 0.81 27.22 -22.73
CA GLY A 374 0.97 26.68 -24.07
C GLY A 374 1.95 25.51 -24.12
N LEU A 375 1.81 24.76 -25.22
CA LEU A 375 2.74 23.78 -25.72
C LEU A 375 4.14 24.39 -25.88
N GLY A 376 5.12 23.80 -25.22
CA GLY A 376 6.54 24.02 -25.46
C GLY A 376 7.26 22.68 -25.32
N TRP A 377 7.80 22.20 -26.44
CA TRP A 377 8.45 20.91 -26.64
C TRP A 377 9.44 20.51 -25.54
N LEU A 378 9.23 19.35 -24.93
CA LEU A 378 10.24 18.52 -24.26
C LEU A 378 9.94 17.05 -24.58
N GLY A 379 10.96 16.34 -25.04
CA GLY A 379 10.90 15.00 -25.64
C GLY A 379 10.39 13.86 -24.74
N PRO A 380 10.25 12.64 -25.30
CA PRO A 380 9.32 11.64 -24.83
C PRO A 380 9.89 10.86 -23.65
N GLY A 381 9.24 10.92 -22.49
CA GLY A 381 9.70 10.15 -21.33
C GLY A 381 8.92 10.34 -20.05
N ARG A 382 7.58 10.35 -20.11
CA ARG A 382 6.64 10.06 -19.01
C ARG A 382 5.23 10.47 -19.41
N LYS A 383 4.45 9.54 -19.93
CA LYS A 383 3.00 9.69 -20.09
C LYS A 383 2.34 8.40 -19.63
N ASP A 384 2.17 8.22 -18.33
CA ASP A 384 1.30 7.16 -17.79
C ASP A 384 0.57 7.52 -16.47
N GLU A 385 0.91 8.63 -15.79
CA GLU A 385 0.29 8.96 -14.48
C GLU A 385 -0.77 10.07 -14.52
N ALA A 386 -1.04 10.68 -15.68
CA ALA A 386 -1.98 11.81 -15.76
C ALA A 386 -3.46 11.41 -16.01
N HIS A 387 -3.75 10.16 -16.42
CA HIS A 387 -5.10 9.76 -16.83
C HIS A 387 -5.98 9.15 -15.72
N ARG A 388 -5.54 9.12 -14.46
CA ARG A 388 -6.28 8.45 -13.37
C ARG A 388 -7.04 9.37 -12.41
N ALA A 389 -7.05 10.68 -12.66
CA ALA A 389 -7.63 11.67 -11.74
C ALA A 389 -8.96 12.30 -12.21
N GLU A 390 -9.42 12.02 -13.43
CA GLU A 390 -10.71 12.51 -13.94
C GLU A 390 -11.63 11.32 -14.21
N ASN A 391 -12.35 10.85 -13.17
CA ASN A 391 -13.66 10.20 -13.25
C ASN A 391 -14.06 9.67 -11.87
N ILE A 392 -14.48 10.58 -10.99
CA ILE A 392 -15.42 10.27 -9.91
C ILE A 392 -16.46 11.39 -9.94
N VAL A 393 -17.45 11.23 -10.80
CA VAL A 393 -18.68 12.03 -10.80
C VAL A 393 -19.56 11.50 -9.66
N ILE A 394 -19.80 12.35 -8.67
CA ILE A 394 -20.80 12.13 -7.62
C ILE A 394 -22.16 12.50 -8.25
N ALA A 395 -22.99 11.49 -8.52
CA ALA A 395 -24.41 11.69 -8.77
C ALA A 395 -25.12 11.95 -7.45
N ALA A 396 -25.41 13.22 -7.16
CA ALA A 396 -26.31 13.62 -6.08
C ALA A 396 -27.65 14.04 -6.67
N SER A 397 -28.68 13.25 -6.35
CA SER A 397 -30.09 13.47 -6.63
C SER A 397 -30.63 14.69 -5.89
N GLN A 398 -31.35 15.56 -6.59
CA GLN A 398 -32.30 16.51 -6.01
C GLN A 398 -33.42 16.81 -7.02
N GLN A 399 -34.64 16.38 -6.72
CA GLN A 399 -35.85 17.14 -7.05
C GLN A 399 -37.03 16.68 -6.17
N HIS A 400 -37.58 17.63 -5.41
CA HIS A 400 -38.87 17.56 -4.73
C HIS A 400 -39.98 18.01 -5.69
N GLY A 401 -41.19 17.44 -5.58
CA GLY A 401 -42.41 18.05 -6.10
C GLY A 401 -43.55 17.11 -6.49
N SER A 402 -44.34 16.70 -5.50
CA SER A 402 -45.83 16.57 -5.49
C SER A 402 -46.63 16.29 -6.78
N GLY A 403 -47.54 15.29 -6.74
CA GLY A 403 -48.77 15.29 -7.56
C GLY A 403 -49.36 13.94 -7.99
N VAL A 404 -50.05 13.26 -7.06
CA VAL A 404 -51.33 12.52 -7.15
C VAL A 404 -51.92 12.03 -8.53
N LEU A 405 -52.40 10.77 -8.48
CA LEU A 405 -53.49 10.05 -9.22
C LEU A 405 -53.17 9.19 -10.50
N VAL A 406 -53.20 7.86 -10.26
CA VAL A 406 -54.07 6.83 -10.90
C VAL A 406 -53.76 6.25 -12.31
N THR A 407 -53.99 4.92 -12.34
CA THR A 407 -54.27 3.98 -13.46
C THR A 407 -53.14 3.27 -14.21
N SER A 408 -53.04 1.97 -13.85
CA SER A 408 -53.27 0.78 -14.69
C SER A 408 -52.16 0.14 -15.54
N CYS A 409 -52.20 -1.19 -15.44
CA CYS A 409 -51.87 -2.21 -16.44
C CYS A 409 -50.41 -2.63 -16.70
N SER A 410 -50.14 -3.88 -16.28
CA SER A 410 -49.61 -5.03 -17.08
C SER A 410 -48.23 -4.85 -17.74
N ARG A 411 -47.25 -5.75 -17.69
CA ARG A 411 -47.28 -7.22 -17.73
C ARG A 411 -45.82 -7.70 -17.56
N ASP A 412 -45.69 -8.94 -17.09
CA ASP A 412 -44.65 -9.94 -17.41
C ASP A 412 -43.16 -9.61 -17.16
N CYS A 413 -42.56 -10.27 -16.16
CA CYS A 413 -41.52 -11.28 -16.44
C CYS A 413 -41.16 -12.14 -15.20
N VAL A 414 -41.59 -13.40 -15.28
CA VAL A 414 -40.87 -14.66 -14.99
C VAL A 414 -40.18 -14.87 -13.62
N ARG A 415 -40.72 -15.90 -12.95
CA ARG A 415 -40.36 -16.53 -11.68
C ARG A 415 -38.99 -17.25 -11.72
N CYS A 416 -38.27 -17.19 -10.60
CA CYS A 416 -37.38 -18.27 -10.14
C CYS A 416 -38.19 -19.24 -9.24
N PRO A 417 -37.95 -20.57 -9.29
CA PRO A 417 -38.51 -21.51 -8.33
C PRO A 417 -37.63 -21.65 -7.07
N PRO A 418 -38.19 -22.01 -5.90
CA PRO A 418 -37.41 -22.35 -4.72
C PRO A 418 -37.05 -23.84 -4.67
N VAL A 419 -35.98 -24.06 -3.92
CA VAL A 419 -35.32 -25.30 -3.50
C VAL A 419 -36.24 -26.24 -2.73
N GLU A 420 -36.15 -27.55 -3.00
CA GLU A 420 -36.34 -28.59 -1.98
C GLU A 420 -35.57 -29.88 -2.34
N ARG A 421 -34.78 -30.35 -1.34
CA ARG A 421 -33.99 -31.59 -1.20
C ARG A 421 -32.65 -31.71 -1.91
#